data_AF-A0A9E1B9C8-F1
#
_entry.id   AF-A0A9E1B9C8-F1
#
_cell.length_a   1.000
_cell.length_b   1.000
_cell.length_c   1.000
_cell.angle_alpha   90.00
_cell.angle_beta   90.00
_cell.angle_gamma   90.00
#
_symmetry.space_group_name_H-M   'P 1'
#
loop_
_entity.id
_entity.type
_entity.pdbx_description
1 polymer ?
#
loop_
_entity_poly.entity_id
_entity_poly.type
_entity_poly.pdbx_seq_one_letter_code
_entity_poly.pdbx_strand_id
1 'polypeptide(L)' 'MHLFCLIFDDYETLDLMGPVEFLARVPEMTISYVSFDGGMKRSKQGFLIKTKKLNKMPNESVLLL' A
#
# COMPACT_ATOMS: atom_id res chain seq x y z
N MET A 1 12.50 8.28 0.61
CA MET A 1 12.37 6.82 0.89
C MET A 1 11.09 6.29 0.27
N HIS A 2 11.05 5.03 -0.21
CA HIS A 2 9.86 4.46 -0.84
C HIS A 2 9.17 3.44 0.07
N LEU A 3 7.89 3.64 0.33
CA LEU A 3 7.02 2.67 1.00
C LEU A 3 6.06 2.06 -0.02
N PHE A 4 6.09 0.74 -0.15
CA PHE A 4 5.14 -0.01 -0.96
C PHE A 4 4.16 -0.71 -0.04
N CYS A 5 2.88 -0.38 -0.18
CA CYS A 5 1.78 -1.06 0.51
C CYS A 5 1.23 -2.12 -0.44
N LEU A 6 1.49 -3.39 -0.15
CA LEU A 6 0.94 -4.50 -0.90
C LEU A 6 -0.50 -4.75 -0.45
N ILE A 7 -1.45 -4.62 -1.37
CA ILE A 7 -2.88 -4.79 -1.10
C ILE A 7 -3.42 -5.98 -1.89
N PHE A 8 -4.24 -6.77 -1.22
CA PHE A 8 -5.03 -7.87 -1.77
C PHE A 8 -6.50 -7.66 -1.42
N ASP A 9 -7.40 -8.39 -2.07
CA ASP A 9 -8.82 -8.34 -1.71
C ASP A 9 -9.04 -8.90 -0.30
N ASP A 10 -10.02 -8.32 0.40
CA ASP A 10 -10.35 -8.60 1.79
C ASP A 10 -9.22 -8.29 2.79
N TYR A 11 -8.37 -7.32 2.47
CA TYR A 11 -7.42 -6.76 3.44
C TYR A 11 -8.14 -6.06 4.60
N GLU A 12 -7.49 -6.03 5.77
CA GLU A 12 -7.96 -5.31 6.94
C GLU A 12 -7.61 -3.82 6.82
N THR A 13 -8.61 -2.94 6.79
CA THR A 13 -8.37 -1.50 6.51
C THR A 13 -7.50 -0.87 7.59
N LEU A 14 -7.68 -1.27 8.85
CA LEU A 14 -6.96 -0.68 9.98
C LEU A 14 -5.46 -0.99 9.94
N ASP A 15 -5.09 -2.21 9.55
CA ASP A 15 -3.70 -2.66 9.45
C ASP A 15 -2.92 -1.86 8.39
N LEU A 16 -3.60 -1.43 7.32
CA LEU A 16 -3.01 -0.54 6.30
C LEU A 16 -3.00 0.93 6.75
N MET A 17 -4.14 1.43 7.24
CA MET A 17 -4.31 2.86 7.53
C MET A 17 -3.45 3.33 8.71
N GLY A 18 -3.26 2.51 9.75
CA GLY A 18 -2.44 2.88 10.91
C GLY A 18 -0.99 3.24 10.53
N PRO A 19 -0.23 2.33 9.91
CA PRO A 19 1.12 2.61 9.45
C PRO A 19 1.18 3.71 8.39
N VAL A 20 0.23 3.74 7.45
CA VAL A 20 0.19 4.78 6.40
C VAL A 20 0.02 6.17 7.00
N GLU A 21 -0.89 6.36 7.95
CA GLU A 21 -1.14 7.68 8.57
C GLU A 21 0.11 8.21 9.28
N PHE A 22 0.84 7.34 9.96
CA PHE A 22 2.09 7.69 10.63
C PHE A 22 3.22 7.97 9.63
N LEU A 23 3.45 7.06 8.68
CA LEU A 23 4.57 7.13 7.73
C LEU A 23 4.39 8.22 6.66
N ALA A 24 3.14 8.60 6.35
CA ALA A 24 2.86 9.73 5.45
C ALA A 24 3.38 11.07 5.98
N ARG A 25 3.66 11.19 7.29
CA ARG A 25 4.20 12.40 7.91
C ARG A 25 5.72 12.50 7.83
N VAL A 26 6.40 11.42 7.43
CA VAL A 26 7.86 11.42 7.26
C VAL A 26 8.22 12.21 6.00
N PRO A 27 9.07 13.26 6.10
CA PRO A 27 9.50 14.02 4.94
C PRO A 27 10.10 13.11 3.86
N GLU A 28 9.80 13.40 2.60
CA GLU A 28 10.34 12.68 1.43
C GLU A 28 9.97 11.17 1.36
N MET A 29 8.99 10.73 2.16
CA MET A 29 8.37 9.41 2.01
C MET A 29 7.44 9.42 0.80
N THR A 30 7.63 8.47 -0.11
CA THR A 30 6.70 8.22 -1.22
C THR A 30 5.96 6.92 -0.97
N ILE A 31 4.64 6.99 -0.79
CA ILE A 31 3.78 5.83 -0.55
C ILE A 31 3.16 5.37 -1.88
N SER A 32 3.28 4.07 -2.17
CA SER A 32 2.71 3.43 -3.36
C SER A 32 1.80 2.27 -2.98
N TYR A 33 0.53 2.35 -3.38
CA TYR A 33 -0.42 1.24 -3.24
C TYR A 33 -0.32 0.32 -4.44
N VAL A 34 0.08 -0.92 -4.19
CA VAL A 34 0.38 -1.91 -5.23
C VAL A 34 -0.33 -3.23 -4.97
N SER A 35 -0.55 -4.01 -6.01
CA SER A 35 -1.01 -5.39 -5.93
C SER A 35 -0.36 -6.22 -7.04
N PHE A 36 -0.42 -7.54 -6.98
CA PHE A 36 0.22 -8.40 -7.98
C PHE A 36 -0.37 -8.26 -9.39
N ASP A 37 -1.65 -7.94 -9.47
CA ASP A 37 -2.42 -7.80 -10.70
C ASP A 37 -2.79 -6.33 -11.01
N GLY A 38 -2.67 -5.42 -10.04
CA GLY A 38 -3.13 -4.04 -10.14
C GLY A 38 -4.65 -3.93 -9.99
N GLY A 39 -5.21 -2.77 -10.34
CA GLY A 39 -6.66 -2.58 -10.37
C GLY A 39 -7.27 -2.27 -9.01
N MET A 40 -8.59 -2.45 -8.90
CA MET A 40 -9.34 -2.12 -7.68
C MET A 40 -9.26 -3.28 -6.68
N LYS A 41 -8.95 -2.97 -5.43
CA LYS A 41 -8.93 -3.93 -4.31
C LYS A 41 -9.94 -3.51 -3.26
N ARG A 42 -10.71 -4.47 -2.77
CA ARG A 42 -11.76 -4.25 -1.76
C ARG A 42 -11.24 -4.66 -0.38
N SER A 43 -11.47 -3.83 0.63
CA SER A 43 -11.21 -4.20 2.03
C SER A 43 -12.39 -4.96 2.65
N LYS A 44 -12.18 -5.60 3.81
CA LYS A 44 -13.26 -6.22 4.59
C LYS A 44 -14.38 -5.25 4.97
N GLN A 45 -14.05 -3.97 5.15
CA GLN A 45 -15.00 -2.90 5.46
C GLN A 45 -15.69 -2.33 4.20
N GLY A 46 -15.38 -2.86 3.02
CA GLY A 46 -15.99 -2.47 1.75
C GLY A 46 -15.33 -1.29 1.05
N PHE A 47 -14.22 -0.75 1.57
CA PHE A 47 -13.48 0.32 0.92
C PHE A 47 -12.79 -0.18 -0.35
N LEU A 48 -12.72 0.69 -1.35
CA LEU A 48 -12.11 0.39 -2.64
C LEU A 48 -10.86 1.24 -2.83
N ILE A 49 -9.71 0.58 -3.03
CA ILE A 49 -8.44 1.25 -3.35
C ILE A 49 -7.99 0.86 -4.76
N LYS A 50 -7.60 1.86 -5.56
CA LYS A 50 -6.95 1.63 -6.84
C LYS A 50 -5.47 1.38 -6.63
N THR A 51 -4.99 0.24 -7.10
CA THR A 51 -3.59 -0.19 -6.99
C THR A 51 -2.92 -0.23 -8.35
N LYS A 52 -1.60 -0.03 -8.35
CA LYS A 52 -0.75 -0.30 -9.52
C LYS A 52 -0.24 -1.73 -9.45
N LYS A 53 -0.02 -2.34 -10.62
CA LYS A 53 0.64 -3.65 -10.68
C LYS A 53 2.06 -3.54 -10.14
N LEU A 54 2.41 -4.41 -9.19
CA LEU A 54 3.76 -4.50 -8.64
C LEU A 54 4.70 -5.10 -9.69
N ASN A 55 5.69 -4.32 -10.14
CA ASN A 55 6.66 -4.74 -11.14
C ASN A 55 8.08 -4.87 -10.55
N LYS A 56 8.66 -3.75 -10.12
CA LYS A 56 9.97 -3.68 -9.47
C LYS A 56 9.91 -2.69 -8.33
N MET A 57 10.58 -3.02 -7.23
CA MET A 57 10.82 -2.10 -6.12
C MET A 57 12.28 -1.64 -6.18
N PRO A 58 12.55 -0.32 -6.06
CA PRO A 58 13.92 0.17 -5.87
C PRO A 58 14.58 -0.48 -4.66
N ASN A 59 15.92 -0.58 -4.68
CA ASN A 59 16.67 -0.98 -3.50
C ASN A 59 16.37 -0.01 -2.33
N GLU A 60 16.49 -0.52 -1.10
CA GLU A 60 16.24 0.26 0.14
C GLU A 60 14.78 0.76 0.27
N SER A 61 13.83 0.11 -0.41
CA SER A 61 12.41 0.32 -0.19
C SER A 61 11.90 -0.45 1.02
N VAL A 62 10.86 0.07 1.66
CA VAL A 62 10.09 -0.64 2.71
C VAL A 62 8.85 -1.27 2.07
N LEU A 63 8.58 -2.53 2.41
CA LEU A 63 7.35 -3.22 2.05
C LEU A 63 6.46 -3.35 3.28
N LEU A 64 5.23 -2.86 3.17
CA LEU A 64 4.14 -3.09 4.13
C LEU A 64 3.21 -4.15 3.52
N LEU A 65 2.97 -5.23 4.26
CA LEU A 65 2.17 -6.39 3.88
C LEU A 65 0.80 -6.36 4.56
#